data_AF-A0A7H4M1K9-F1
#
_entry.id   AF-A0A7H4M1K9-F1
#
_cell.length_a   1.000
_cell.length_b   1.000
_cell.length_c   1.000
_cell.angle_alpha   90.00
_cell.angle_beta   90.00
_cell.angle_gamma   90.00
#
_symmetry.space_group_name_H-M   'P 1'
#
loop_
_entity.id
_entity.type
_entity.pdbx_description
1 polymer ?
#
loop_
_entity_poly.entity_id
_entity_poly.type
_entity_poly.pdbx_seq_one_letter_code
_entity_poly.pdbx_strand_id
1 'polypeptide(L)'
;MSQDPFLDRESEKYANPIPSREFILDHLAKREKPASRDELAIELNIEGEEQQEALRRRLRAMERDGQLVFTRRQCYALPERLDLLKGTVIGHRDGYGFLRVEGRKDDLYLSSEQMKTCIHGDQVLAQPLGADRKGRREARIVRVLVPKTGQIVGRYFTDAGVGFVVPDDSRLSFDILIPRNRSWAREWGLWWWLS
;
A
#
# COMPACT_ATOMS: atom_id res chain seq x y z
N MET A 1 34.03 6.41 1.95
CA MET A 1 33.23 7.57 2.39
C MET A 1 32.20 7.85 1.31
N SER A 2 30.97 7.37 1.49
CA SER A 2 29.85 7.72 0.60
C SER A 2 29.11 8.85 1.30
N GLN A 3 29.41 10.09 0.95
CA GLN A 3 28.67 11.26 1.42
C GLN A 3 27.23 11.16 0.90
N ASP A 4 26.26 11.13 1.80
CA ASP A 4 24.84 11.26 1.47
C ASP A 4 24.65 12.60 0.72
N PRO A 5 24.34 12.59 -0.59
CA PRO A 5 24.25 13.80 -1.40
C PRO A 5 23.12 14.75 -0.96
N PHE A 6 22.22 14.29 -0.10
CA PHE A 6 21.06 15.05 0.39
C PHE A 6 21.18 15.44 1.86
N LEU A 7 22.30 15.13 2.51
CA LEU A 7 22.53 15.45 3.93
C LEU A 7 22.43 16.97 4.18
N ASP A 8 23.00 17.77 3.28
CA ASP A 8 22.96 19.24 3.36
C ASP A 8 21.54 19.81 3.23
N ARG A 9 20.65 19.13 2.49
CA ARG A 9 19.24 19.53 2.35
C ARG A 9 18.42 19.17 3.60
N GLU A 10 18.78 18.07 4.26
CA GLU A 10 18.08 17.60 5.46
C GLU A 10 18.56 18.33 6.72
N SER A 11 19.81 18.79 6.76
CA SER A 11 20.40 19.57 7.87
C SER A 11 19.81 20.98 8.00
N GLU A 12 19.34 21.59 6.91
CA GLU A 12 18.60 22.87 6.96
C GLU A 12 17.25 22.75 7.68
N LYS A 13 16.69 21.54 7.80
CA LYS A 13 15.36 21.31 8.39
C LYS A 13 15.39 20.87 9.84
N TYR A 14 16.51 20.33 10.34
CA TYR A 14 16.57 19.72 11.67
C TYR A 14 17.92 19.95 12.35
N ALA A 15 17.89 20.26 13.66
CA ALA A 15 19.08 20.46 14.48
C ALA A 15 19.96 19.20 14.66
N ASN A 16 19.43 18.02 14.31
CA ASN A 16 20.10 16.72 14.46
C ASN A 16 19.79 15.86 13.21
N PRO A 17 20.59 15.97 12.13
CA PRO A 17 20.25 15.37 10.84
C PRO A 17 20.31 13.85 10.90
N ILE A 18 19.24 13.20 10.43
CA ILE A 18 19.21 11.75 10.21
C ILE A 18 19.40 11.43 8.72
N PRO A 19 19.95 10.25 8.37
CA PRO A 19 20.25 9.88 6.99
C PRO A 19 19.03 9.87 6.09
N SER A 20 19.16 10.40 4.87
CA SER A 20 18.05 10.56 3.93
C SER A 20 17.36 9.24 3.56
N ARG A 21 16.15 9.33 3.00
CA ARG A 21 15.44 8.14 2.52
C ARG A 21 16.24 7.43 1.43
N GLU A 22 16.82 8.20 0.50
CA GLU A 22 17.64 7.67 -0.58
C GLU A 22 18.86 6.93 -0.03
N PHE A 23 19.54 7.50 0.97
CA PHE A 23 20.71 6.87 1.58
C PHE A 23 20.36 5.56 2.29
N ILE A 24 19.26 5.51 3.04
CA ILE A 24 18.80 4.27 3.69
C ILE A 24 18.46 3.20 2.65
N LEU A 25 17.81 3.58 1.54
CA LEU A 25 17.47 2.65 0.45
C LEU A 25 18.73 2.11 -0.24
N ASP A 26 19.68 2.97 -0.58
CA ASP A 26 20.95 2.59 -1.19
C ASP A 26 21.78 1.69 -0.27
N HIS A 27 21.82 2.01 1.02
CA HIS A 27 22.49 1.19 2.03
C HIS A 27 21.88 -0.21 2.13
N LEU A 28 20.55 -0.30 2.23
CA LEU A 28 19.86 -1.58 2.21
C LEU A 28 20.07 -2.32 0.87
N ALA A 29 20.12 -1.62 -0.26
CA ALA A 29 20.37 -2.17 -1.59
C ALA A 29 21.77 -2.81 -1.75
N LYS A 30 22.75 -2.38 -0.95
CA LYS A 30 24.10 -2.98 -0.92
C LYS A 30 24.21 -4.20 -0.01
N ARG A 31 23.32 -4.36 0.97
CA ARG A 31 23.32 -5.54 1.86
C ARG A 31 22.85 -6.79 1.11
N GLU A 32 23.13 -7.99 1.60
CA GLU A 32 22.43 -9.19 1.12
C GLU A 32 21.25 -9.54 2.03
N LYS A 33 21.37 -9.25 3.32
CA LYS A 33 20.42 -9.63 4.36
C LYS A 33 19.59 -8.43 4.83
N PRO A 34 18.34 -8.65 5.27
CA PRO A 34 17.56 -7.64 5.99
C PRO A 34 18.34 -7.07 7.18
N ALA A 35 18.14 -5.80 7.49
CA ALA A 35 18.84 -5.12 8.58
C ALA A 35 17.90 -4.87 9.76
N SER A 36 18.33 -5.15 10.98
CA SER A 36 17.59 -4.68 12.17
C SER A 36 17.70 -3.16 12.31
N ARG A 37 16.83 -2.54 13.12
CA ARG A 37 16.95 -1.11 13.41
C ARG A 37 18.30 -0.78 14.05
N ASP A 38 18.77 -1.64 14.95
CA ASP A 38 19.98 -1.38 15.72
C ASP A 38 21.23 -1.57 14.84
N GLU A 39 21.21 -2.53 13.90
CA GLU A 39 22.24 -2.65 12.85
C GLU A 39 22.28 -1.41 11.97
N LEU A 40 21.11 -0.91 11.52
CA LEU A 40 21.04 0.33 10.73
C LEU A 40 21.54 1.53 11.54
N ALA A 41 21.23 1.61 12.83
CA ALA A 41 21.72 2.71 13.67
C ALA A 41 23.26 2.70 13.76
N ILE A 42 23.86 1.53 13.99
CA ILE A 42 25.32 1.38 14.06
C ILE A 42 25.96 1.72 12.71
N GLU A 43 25.46 1.16 11.62
CA GLU A 43 26.05 1.31 10.28
C GLU A 43 25.92 2.73 9.72
N LEU A 44 24.85 3.44 10.10
CA LEU A 44 24.61 4.82 9.71
C LEU A 44 25.18 5.83 10.72
N ASN A 45 25.94 5.35 11.71
CA ASN A 45 26.60 6.16 12.75
C ASN A 45 25.60 7.06 13.52
N ILE A 46 24.46 6.48 13.89
CA ILE A 46 23.37 7.12 14.62
C ILE A 46 23.57 6.94 16.13
N GLU A 47 23.78 8.04 16.82
CA GLU A 47 24.12 8.08 18.24
C GLU A 47 23.12 8.93 19.04
N GLY A 48 22.86 8.50 20.27
CA GLY A 48 21.93 9.19 21.17
C GLY A 48 20.44 8.86 20.92
N GLU A 49 19.63 9.08 21.96
CA GLU A 49 18.22 8.68 21.97
C GLU A 49 17.36 9.43 20.94
N GLU A 50 17.64 10.73 20.73
CA GLU A 50 16.89 11.56 19.81
C GLU A 50 17.05 11.10 18.36
N GLN A 51 18.29 10.84 17.91
CA GLN A 51 18.55 10.38 16.54
C GLN A 51 18.00 8.96 16.32
N GLN A 52 18.08 8.08 17.33
CA GLN A 52 17.47 6.75 17.25
C GLN A 52 15.95 6.81 17.11
N GLU A 53 15.28 7.69 17.86
CA GLU A 53 13.84 7.91 17.74
C GLU A 53 13.49 8.52 16.37
N ALA A 54 14.29 9.45 15.87
CA ALA A 54 14.12 10.03 14.54
C ALA A 54 14.29 8.99 13.43
N LEU A 55 15.31 8.13 13.51
CA LEU A 55 15.49 6.98 12.60
C LEU A 55 14.29 6.04 12.64
N ARG A 56 13.79 5.71 13.85
CA ARG A 56 12.59 4.86 14.00
C ARG A 56 11.39 5.46 13.28
N ARG A 57 11.14 6.76 13.44
CA ARG A 57 10.02 7.46 12.77
C ARG A 57 10.19 7.45 11.25
N ARG A 58 11.42 7.68 10.75
CA ARG A 58 11.73 7.63 9.32
C ARG A 58 11.50 6.25 8.72
N LEU A 59 12.04 5.20 9.36
CA LEU A 59 11.84 3.81 8.91
C LEU A 59 10.36 3.43 8.89
N ARG A 60 9.58 3.82 9.90
CA ARG A 60 8.12 3.61 9.91
C ARG A 60 7.39 4.37 8.80
N ALA A 61 7.82 5.58 8.48
CA ALA A 61 7.25 6.34 7.37
C ALA A 61 7.57 5.67 6.03
N MET A 62 8.81 5.24 5.83
CA MET A 62 9.24 4.50 4.63
C MET A 62 8.50 3.15 4.48
N GLU A 63 8.26 2.46 5.60
CA GLU A 63 7.45 1.24 5.62
C GLU A 63 6.03 1.52 5.16
N ARG A 64 5.38 2.57 5.69
CA ARG A 64 4.03 2.99 5.31
C ARG A 64 3.94 3.31 3.82
N ASP A 65 4.92 4.03 3.30
CA ASP A 65 4.96 4.48 1.91
C ASP A 65 5.27 3.35 0.91
N GLY A 66 5.53 2.13 1.42
CA GLY A 66 5.79 0.96 0.60
C GLY A 66 7.25 0.76 0.23
N GLN A 67 8.14 1.66 0.65
CA GLN A 67 9.57 1.63 0.29
C GLN A 67 10.34 0.56 1.06
N LEU A 68 9.88 0.23 2.27
CA LEU A 68 10.45 -0.83 3.11
C LEU A 68 9.37 -1.82 3.53
N VAL A 69 9.81 -3.03 3.85
CA VAL A 69 9.00 -4.07 4.49
C VAL A 69 9.64 -4.44 5.82
N PHE A 70 8.84 -4.38 6.89
CA PHE A 70 9.23 -4.87 8.19
C PHE A 70 8.89 -6.35 8.31
N THR A 71 9.92 -7.17 8.46
CA THR A 71 9.80 -8.63 8.51
C THR A 71 9.46 -9.11 9.92
N ARG A 72 8.95 -10.34 10.03
CA ARG A 72 8.67 -10.98 11.34
C ARG A 72 9.90 -11.09 12.26
N ARG A 73 11.11 -11.08 11.68
CA ARG A 73 12.38 -11.12 12.40
C ARG A 73 12.82 -9.74 12.94
N GLN A 74 11.93 -8.75 12.93
CA GLN A 74 12.21 -7.37 13.36
C GLN A 74 13.29 -6.67 12.51
N CYS A 75 13.39 -7.04 11.23
CA CYS A 75 14.33 -6.45 10.27
C CYS A 75 13.60 -5.75 9.13
N TYR A 76 14.21 -4.70 8.59
CA TYR A 76 13.79 -4.00 7.38
C TYR A 76 14.47 -4.58 6.14
N ALA A 77 13.70 -4.70 5.06
CA ALA A 77 14.19 -5.10 3.75
C ALA A 77 13.50 -4.29 2.65
N LEU A 78 14.15 -4.22 1.48
CA LEU A 78 13.53 -3.72 0.27
C LEU A 78 12.46 -4.71 -0.22
N PRO A 79 11.29 -4.24 -0.68
CA PRO A 79 10.23 -5.10 -1.21
C PRO A 79 10.73 -6.05 -2.31
N GLU A 80 11.59 -5.58 -3.20
CA GLU A 80 12.10 -6.33 -4.35
C GLU A 80 12.91 -7.57 -3.92
N ARG A 81 13.59 -7.50 -2.76
CA ARG A 81 14.33 -8.65 -2.20
C ARG A 81 13.43 -9.74 -1.64
N LEU A 82 12.19 -9.42 -1.36
CA LEU A 82 11.18 -10.35 -0.87
C LEU A 82 10.27 -10.83 -2.01
N ASP A 83 10.64 -10.54 -3.27
CA ASP A 83 9.82 -10.76 -4.45
C ASP A 83 8.43 -10.10 -4.31
N LEU A 84 8.42 -8.88 -3.78
CA LEU A 84 7.19 -8.09 -3.64
C LEU A 84 7.15 -7.00 -4.70
N LEU A 85 5.99 -6.86 -5.33
CA LEU A 85 5.72 -5.90 -6.38
C LEU A 85 4.75 -4.83 -5.88
N LYS A 86 5.07 -3.58 -6.15
CA LYS A 86 4.13 -2.46 -6.02
C LYS A 86 3.32 -2.33 -7.31
N GLY A 87 1.99 -2.22 -7.19
CA GLY A 87 1.13 -2.09 -8.36
C GLY A 87 -0.23 -1.48 -8.03
N THR A 88 -1.01 -1.20 -9.07
CA THR A 88 -2.37 -0.67 -8.98
C THR A 88 -3.38 -1.76 -9.27
N VAL A 89 -4.42 -1.86 -8.44
CA VAL A 89 -5.51 -2.84 -8.58
C VAL A 89 -6.50 -2.40 -9.66
N ILE A 90 -6.78 -3.29 -10.59
CA ILE A 90 -7.79 -3.14 -11.63
C ILE A 90 -8.90 -4.16 -11.36
N GLY A 91 -10.05 -3.71 -10.86
CA GLY A 91 -11.18 -4.59 -10.59
C GLY A 91 -11.90 -5.01 -11.88
N HIS A 92 -12.56 -6.16 -11.83
CA HIS A 92 -13.45 -6.67 -12.88
C HIS A 92 -14.86 -6.88 -12.33
N ARG A 93 -15.87 -6.77 -13.19
CA ARG A 93 -17.29 -6.89 -12.82
C ARG A 93 -17.68 -8.25 -12.21
N ASP A 94 -16.95 -9.30 -12.59
CA ASP A 94 -17.17 -10.66 -12.08
C ASP A 94 -16.44 -10.92 -10.75
N GLY A 95 -15.89 -9.88 -10.12
CA GLY A 95 -15.29 -9.93 -8.79
C GLY A 95 -13.84 -10.37 -8.73
N TYR A 96 -13.23 -10.80 -9.84
CA TYR A 96 -11.77 -10.91 -9.93
C TYR A 96 -11.13 -9.58 -10.31
N GLY A 97 -9.81 -9.52 -10.39
CA GLY A 97 -9.12 -8.33 -10.85
C GLY A 97 -7.73 -8.62 -11.38
N PHE A 98 -6.98 -7.55 -11.58
CA PHE A 98 -5.61 -7.60 -12.05
C PHE A 98 -4.75 -6.61 -11.28
N LEU A 99 -3.48 -6.93 -11.10
CA LEU A 99 -2.48 -6.04 -10.57
C LEU A 99 -1.62 -5.54 -11.72
N ARG A 100 -1.68 -4.23 -11.98
CA ARG A 100 -0.79 -3.56 -12.93
C ARG A 100 0.46 -3.10 -12.22
N VAL A 101 1.62 -3.59 -12.67
CA VAL A 101 2.92 -3.23 -12.14
C VAL A 101 3.64 -2.35 -13.16
N GLU A 102 4.16 -1.22 -12.73
CA GLU A 102 4.88 -0.30 -13.61
C GLU A 102 6.11 -0.99 -14.23
N GLY A 103 6.35 -0.74 -15.52
CA GLY A 103 7.45 -1.37 -16.27
C GLY A 103 7.21 -2.84 -16.67
N ARG A 104 6.10 -3.47 -16.25
CA ARG A 104 5.70 -4.79 -16.76
C ARG A 104 4.58 -4.66 -17.80
N LYS A 105 4.68 -5.48 -18.86
CA LYS A 105 3.68 -5.52 -19.93
C LYS A 105 2.43 -6.29 -19.54
N ASP A 106 2.60 -7.39 -18.81
CA ASP A 106 1.50 -8.27 -18.46
C ASP A 106 1.05 -7.99 -17.02
N ASP A 107 -0.26 -7.79 -16.85
CA ASP A 107 -0.88 -7.66 -15.54
C ASP A 107 -0.96 -9.04 -14.85
N LEU A 108 -0.88 -9.06 -13.52
CA LEU A 108 -1.01 -10.28 -12.73
C LEU A 108 -2.46 -10.49 -12.31
N TYR A 109 -2.97 -11.72 -12.42
CA TYR A 109 -4.33 -12.04 -12.02
C TYR A 109 -4.51 -11.98 -10.50
N LEU A 110 -5.59 -11.35 -10.05
CA LEU A 110 -6.04 -11.33 -8.66
C LEU A 110 -7.36 -12.12 -8.58
N SER A 111 -7.38 -13.15 -7.75
CA SER A 111 -8.60 -13.94 -7.54
C SER A 111 -9.67 -13.12 -6.81
N SER A 112 -10.92 -13.56 -6.91
CA SER A 112 -12.02 -12.92 -6.19
C SER A 112 -11.83 -12.90 -4.68
N GLU A 113 -11.07 -13.86 -4.12
CA GLU A 113 -10.70 -13.85 -2.71
C GLU A 113 -9.71 -12.72 -2.38
N GLN A 114 -8.73 -12.47 -3.25
CA GLN A 114 -7.81 -11.35 -3.08
C GLN A 114 -8.54 -10.01 -3.20
N MET A 115 -9.48 -9.91 -4.14
CA MET A 115 -10.29 -8.71 -4.38
C MET A 115 -11.23 -8.36 -3.22
N LYS A 116 -11.45 -9.24 -2.23
CA LYS A 116 -12.17 -8.87 -0.99
C LYS A 116 -11.37 -7.94 -0.08
N THR A 117 -10.05 -7.85 -0.28
CA THR A 117 -9.13 -7.10 0.59
C THR A 117 -8.74 -5.72 0.06
N CYS A 118 -9.20 -5.38 -1.15
CA CYS A 118 -8.87 -4.15 -1.84
C CYS A 118 -10.01 -3.75 -2.79
N ILE A 119 -10.00 -2.52 -3.28
CA ILE A 119 -10.94 -2.05 -4.28
C ILE A 119 -10.21 -1.64 -5.57
N HIS A 120 -10.97 -1.48 -6.64
CA HIS A 120 -10.42 -0.98 -7.89
C HIS A 120 -9.76 0.38 -7.70
N GLY A 121 -8.48 0.46 -8.04
CA GLY A 121 -7.62 1.65 -8.03
C GLY A 121 -6.79 1.80 -6.76
N ASP A 122 -6.86 0.86 -5.82
CA ASP A 122 -5.91 0.78 -4.71
C ASP A 122 -4.49 0.59 -5.23
N GLN A 123 -3.52 1.25 -4.60
CA GLN A 123 -2.11 0.88 -4.74
C GLN A 123 -1.75 -0.12 -3.66
N VAL A 124 -1.21 -1.26 -4.06
CA VAL A 124 -0.94 -2.39 -3.17
C VAL A 124 0.49 -2.89 -3.32
N LEU A 125 0.95 -3.59 -2.29
CA LEU A 125 2.11 -4.45 -2.36
C LEU A 125 1.63 -5.90 -2.45
N ALA A 126 2.13 -6.65 -3.43
CA ALA A 126 1.69 -8.01 -3.70
C ALA A 126 2.88 -8.94 -3.98
N GLN A 127 2.70 -10.22 -3.67
CA GLN A 127 3.65 -11.28 -3.96
C GLN A 127 3.19 -12.02 -5.23
N PRO A 128 4.01 -12.10 -6.29
CA PRO A 128 3.74 -12.97 -7.43
C PRO A 128 3.61 -14.41 -6.98
N LEU A 129 2.71 -15.13 -7.64
CA LEU A 129 2.56 -16.56 -7.49
C LEU A 129 2.91 -17.25 -8.82
N GLY A 130 2.94 -18.58 -8.80
CA GLY A 130 3.05 -19.37 -10.01
C GLY A 130 1.88 -19.16 -10.98
N ALA A 131 1.97 -19.79 -12.14
CA ALA A 131 0.86 -19.82 -13.07
C ALA A 131 -0.29 -20.68 -12.52
N ASP A 132 -1.52 -20.23 -12.73
CA ASP A 132 -2.71 -21.04 -12.46
C ASP A 132 -2.83 -22.20 -13.46
N ARG A 133 -3.86 -23.04 -13.30
CA ARG A 133 -4.15 -24.16 -14.22
C ARG A 133 -4.40 -23.72 -15.68
N LYS A 134 -4.64 -22.42 -15.92
CA LYS A 134 -4.90 -21.82 -17.22
C LYS A 134 -3.67 -21.07 -17.76
N GLY A 135 -2.51 -21.17 -17.11
CA GLY A 135 -1.26 -20.52 -17.51
C GLY A 135 -1.16 -19.04 -17.16
N ARG A 136 -2.11 -18.49 -16.39
CA ARG A 136 -2.12 -17.07 -16.01
C ARG A 136 -1.28 -16.87 -14.75
N ARG A 137 -0.39 -15.87 -14.75
CA ARG A 137 0.39 -15.52 -13.55
C ARG A 137 -0.51 -14.85 -12.54
N GLU A 138 -0.53 -15.37 -11.31
CA GLU A 138 -1.34 -14.81 -10.23
C GLU A 138 -0.49 -13.94 -9.29
N ALA A 139 -1.16 -13.15 -8.47
CA ALA A 139 -0.55 -12.45 -7.35
C ALA A 139 -1.43 -12.55 -6.10
N ARG A 140 -0.75 -12.52 -4.94
CA ARG A 140 -1.39 -12.40 -3.63
C ARG A 140 -1.12 -11.02 -3.06
N ILE A 141 -2.16 -10.33 -2.62
CA ILE A 141 -2.04 -9.05 -1.94
C ILE A 141 -1.44 -9.28 -0.56
N VAL A 142 -0.40 -8.51 -0.25
CA VAL A 142 0.26 -8.50 1.07
C VAL A 142 -0.27 -7.36 1.91
N ARG A 143 -0.40 -6.16 1.32
CA ARG A 143 -0.97 -4.98 1.99
C ARG A 143 -1.45 -3.93 0.97
N VAL A 144 -2.41 -3.13 1.38
CA VAL A 144 -2.77 -1.88 0.69
C VAL A 144 -1.83 -0.78 1.16
N LEU A 145 -1.18 -0.08 0.22
CA LEU A 145 -0.28 1.03 0.49
C LEU A 145 -1.03 2.37 0.49
N VAL A 146 -1.80 2.59 -0.58
CA VAL A 146 -2.61 3.79 -0.77
C VAL A 146 -4.00 3.32 -1.17
N PRO A 147 -4.97 3.34 -0.25
CA PRO A 147 -6.36 3.09 -0.60
C PRO A 147 -6.81 4.14 -1.61
N LYS A 148 -7.64 3.76 -2.58
CA LYS A 148 -8.29 4.72 -3.44
C LYS A 148 -9.23 5.58 -2.60
N THR A 149 -8.85 6.83 -2.42
CA THR A 149 -9.69 7.84 -1.78
C THR A 149 -10.59 8.46 -2.84
N GLY A 150 -11.89 8.47 -2.61
CA GLY A 150 -12.84 9.08 -3.52
C GLY A 150 -14.26 8.64 -3.22
N GLN A 151 -15.20 9.45 -3.69
CA GLN A 151 -16.62 9.18 -3.53
C GLN A 151 -17.02 8.04 -4.47
N ILE A 152 -17.79 7.09 -3.95
CA ILE A 152 -18.41 6.05 -4.75
C ILE A 152 -19.82 6.51 -5.07
N VAL A 153 -20.05 6.84 -6.34
CA VAL A 153 -21.38 7.15 -6.86
C VAL A 153 -22.09 5.85 -7.20
N GLY A 154 -23.37 5.76 -6.82
CA GLY A 154 -24.18 4.59 -7.08
C GLY A 154 -25.65 4.84 -6.82
N ARG A 155 -26.45 3.82 -7.13
CA ARG A 155 -27.90 3.84 -6.94
C ARG A 155 -28.25 3.24 -5.59
N TYR A 156 -29.07 3.96 -4.84
CA TYR A 156 -29.57 3.50 -3.56
C TYR A 156 -30.80 2.61 -3.73
N PHE A 157 -30.80 1.48 -3.04
CA PHE A 157 -31.90 0.54 -2.97
C PHE A 157 -32.26 0.24 -1.52
N THR A 158 -33.45 -0.28 -1.31
CA THR A 158 -33.88 -0.79 0.00
C THR A 158 -34.52 -2.14 -0.21
N ASP A 159 -34.01 -3.16 0.47
CA ASP A 159 -34.57 -4.51 0.47
C ASP A 159 -34.67 -5.03 1.90
N ALA A 160 -35.80 -5.67 2.24
CA ALA A 160 -36.12 -6.13 3.60
C ALA A 160 -35.85 -5.10 4.72
N GLY A 161 -35.93 -3.80 4.40
CA GLY A 161 -35.64 -2.71 5.33
C GLY A 161 -34.15 -2.46 5.61
N VAL A 162 -33.24 -3.03 4.83
CA VAL A 162 -31.81 -2.70 4.79
C VAL A 162 -31.54 -1.83 3.57
N GLY A 163 -30.87 -0.69 3.77
CA GLY A 163 -30.45 0.19 2.68
C GLY A 163 -29.09 -0.24 2.14
N PHE A 164 -28.90 -0.19 0.83
CA PHE A 164 -27.60 -0.44 0.20
C PHE A 164 -27.43 0.40 -1.07
N VAL A 165 -26.18 0.67 -1.42
CA VAL A 165 -25.82 1.38 -2.66
C VAL A 165 -25.10 0.41 -3.58
N VAL A 166 -25.60 0.30 -4.82
CA VAL A 166 -24.92 -0.42 -5.90
C VAL A 166 -24.07 0.61 -6.66
N PRO A 167 -22.73 0.46 -6.69
CA PRO A 167 -21.85 1.38 -7.41
C PRO A 167 -22.17 1.45 -8.91
N ASP A 168 -22.10 2.64 -9.51
CA ASP A 168 -22.25 2.79 -10.96
C ASP A 168 -21.01 2.27 -11.71
N ASP A 169 -19.84 2.29 -11.09
CA ASP A 169 -18.62 1.68 -11.63
C ASP A 169 -18.65 0.16 -11.41
N SER A 170 -18.95 -0.58 -12.48
CA SER A 170 -19.03 -2.04 -12.49
C SER A 170 -17.76 -2.77 -12.00
N ARG A 171 -16.60 -2.09 -11.91
CA ARG A 171 -15.36 -2.67 -11.36
C ARG A 171 -15.37 -2.77 -9.83
N LEU A 172 -16.33 -2.11 -9.18
CA LEU A 172 -16.65 -2.26 -7.76
C LEU A 172 -17.77 -3.30 -7.63
N SER A 173 -17.40 -4.57 -7.63
CA SER A 173 -18.33 -5.70 -7.65
C SER A 173 -18.87 -6.06 -6.26
N PHE A 174 -19.32 -5.06 -5.49
CA PHE A 174 -19.90 -5.25 -4.16
C PHE A 174 -20.94 -4.18 -3.85
N ASP A 175 -21.91 -4.55 -3.02
CA ASP A 175 -22.92 -3.62 -2.51
C ASP A 175 -22.43 -2.95 -1.24
N ILE A 176 -22.68 -1.65 -1.10
CA ILE A 176 -22.30 -0.87 0.07
C ILE A 176 -23.51 -0.77 1.00
N LEU A 177 -23.48 -1.51 2.11
CA LEU A 177 -24.55 -1.47 3.12
C LEU A 177 -24.59 -0.13 3.85
N ILE A 178 -25.77 0.46 3.97
CA ILE A 178 -26.02 1.72 4.67
C ILE A 178 -26.74 1.42 6.00
N PRO A 179 -26.10 1.67 7.17
CA PRO A 179 -26.72 1.40 8.45
C PRO A 179 -27.93 2.31 8.72
N ARG A 180 -28.97 1.73 9.32
CA ARG A 180 -30.27 2.41 9.57
C ARG A 180 -30.17 3.71 10.37
N ASN A 181 -29.15 3.89 11.21
CA ASN A 181 -28.98 5.11 12.02
C ASN A 181 -28.37 6.30 11.25
N ARG A 182 -27.92 6.10 10.01
CA ARG A 182 -27.48 7.16 9.10
C ARG A 182 -28.60 7.48 8.12
N SER A 183 -29.72 7.96 8.66
CA SER A 183 -30.97 8.22 7.93
C SER A 183 -31.00 9.53 7.13
N TRP A 184 -29.84 10.12 6.83
CA TRP A 184 -29.77 11.25 5.88
C TRP A 184 -30.01 10.79 4.42
N ALA A 185 -30.04 9.47 4.17
CA ALA A 185 -30.29 8.85 2.86
C ALA A 185 -31.73 8.71 2.39
N ARG A 186 -32.67 9.31 3.12
CA ARG A 186 -34.10 9.17 2.82
C ARG A 186 -34.72 10.40 2.19
N GLU A 187 -34.04 11.53 2.21
CA GLU A 187 -34.56 12.79 1.70
C GLU A 187 -33.76 13.16 0.46
N TRP A 188 -34.46 13.26 -0.68
CA TRP A 188 -33.94 13.68 -1.99
C TRP A 188 -33.21 12.58 -2.77
N GLY A 189 -33.95 11.93 -3.69
CA GLY A 189 -33.31 11.20 -4.78
C GLY A 189 -32.52 12.20 -5.63
N LEU A 190 -31.18 12.18 -5.52
CA LEU A 190 -30.17 12.74 -6.44
C LEU A 190 -28.79 12.73 -5.73
N TRP A 191 -27.81 12.01 -6.30
CA TRP A 191 -26.34 12.11 -6.10
C TRP A 191 -25.75 12.04 -4.66
N TRP A 192 -25.02 10.95 -4.37
CA TRP A 192 -24.36 10.73 -3.07
C TRP A 192 -22.88 11.14 -3.08
N TRP A 193 -22.50 12.01 -2.13
CA TRP A 193 -21.14 12.44 -1.77
C TRP A 193 -20.71 11.71 -0.49
N LEU A 194 -19.52 11.08 -0.46
CA LEU A 194 -18.92 10.46 0.74
C LEU A 194 -17.43 10.82 0.85
N SER A 195 -17.11 11.80 1.71
CA SER A 195 -15.74 12.16 2.13
C SER A 195 -15.11 11.14 3.07
#